data_AF-A0A945V5D0-F1
#
_entry.id   AF-A0A945V5D0-F1
#
_cell.length_a   1.000
_cell.length_b   1.000
_cell.length_c   1.000
_cell.angle_alpha   90.00
_cell.angle_beta   90.00
_cell.angle_gamma   90.00
#
_symmetry.space_group_name_H-M   'P 1'
#
loop_
_entity.id
_entity.type
_entity.pdbx_description
1 polymer ?
#
loop_
_entity_poly.entity_id
_entity_poly.type
_entity_poly.pdbx_seq_one_letter_code
_entity_poly.pdbx_strand_id
1 'polypeptide(L)'
;PHRDDRDQRAMLSRGQTLSIDLNESLAAPLLLSAGEISFHHTLLMHRSAPNNSSEPRVGIGISFIPTRVRHITQTRLSATLVRGVDNFGHFDPEPSPSEEASNAAIAAHAESLSRYHQASESIPEMAKIH
;
A
#
# COMPACT_ATOMS: atom_id res chain seq x y z
N PRO A 1 7.82 -13.42 -9.84
CA PRO A 1 8.04 -13.52 -8.37
C PRO A 1 8.99 -12.43 -7.89
N HIS A 2 8.82 -11.93 -6.66
CA HIS A 2 9.81 -11.05 -6.02
C HIS A 2 10.81 -11.91 -5.24
N ARG A 3 12.09 -11.51 -5.23
CA ARG A 3 13.12 -11.96 -4.28
C ARG A 3 13.29 -10.86 -3.24
N ASP A 4 13.42 -11.24 -1.99
CA ASP A 4 13.75 -10.31 -0.91
C ASP A 4 15.26 -10.06 -0.91
N ASP A 5 15.68 -8.80 -1.01
CA ASP A 5 17.07 -8.37 -1.00
C ASP A 5 17.22 -7.10 -0.15
N ARG A 6 17.55 -7.26 1.13
CA ARG A 6 17.60 -6.13 2.08
C ARG A 6 18.76 -5.19 1.73
N ASP A 7 18.44 -4.05 1.13
CA ASP A 7 19.36 -2.92 0.91
C ASP A 7 19.04 -1.81 1.92
N GLN A 8 20.04 -1.39 2.70
CA GLN A 8 19.89 -0.28 3.66
C GLN A 8 19.52 1.06 2.99
N ARG A 9 19.75 1.17 1.68
CA ARG A 9 19.38 2.35 0.87
C ARG A 9 17.95 2.27 0.34
N ALA A 10 17.28 1.12 0.45
CA ALA A 10 15.89 0.95 0.03
C ALA A 10 14.93 1.28 1.19
N MET A 11 13.90 2.07 0.90
CA MET A 11 12.82 2.32 1.88
C MET A 11 11.82 1.17 1.99
N LEU A 12 11.88 0.18 1.09
CA LEU A 12 11.04 -1.01 1.14
C LEU A 12 11.57 -1.94 2.23
N SER A 13 10.76 -2.27 3.24
CA SER A 13 11.17 -3.10 4.39
C SER A 13 11.72 -4.48 3.98
N ARG A 14 11.36 -4.97 2.79
CA ARG A 14 11.83 -6.24 2.22
C ARG A 14 12.84 -6.12 1.09
N GLY A 15 13.11 -4.91 0.61
CA GLY A 15 13.96 -4.68 -0.58
C GLY A 15 13.57 -5.60 -1.76
N GLN A 16 12.26 -5.72 -2.00
CA GLN A 16 11.73 -6.64 -2.99
C GLN A 16 12.22 -6.28 -4.40
N THR A 17 12.87 -7.24 -5.05
CA THR A 17 13.31 -7.11 -6.44
C THR A 17 12.66 -8.20 -7.29
N LEU A 18 12.23 -7.85 -8.50
CA LEU A 18 11.67 -8.83 -9.44
C LEU A 18 12.74 -9.88 -9.81
N SER A 19 12.40 -11.17 -9.69
CA SER A 19 13.29 -12.28 -10.02
C SER A 19 13.29 -12.64 -11.51
N ILE A 20 12.95 -11.69 -12.38
CA ILE A 20 12.85 -11.87 -13.83
C ILE A 20 13.72 -10.84 -14.51
N ASP A 21 14.31 -11.22 -15.63
CA ASP A 21 15.02 -10.27 -16.49
C ASP A 21 13.99 -9.33 -17.13
N LEU A 22 14.18 -8.03 -16.90
CA LEU A 22 13.32 -7.00 -17.41
C LEU A 22 13.99 -6.36 -18.62
N ASN A 23 13.27 -6.29 -19.73
CA ASN A 23 13.64 -5.40 -20.81
C ASN A 23 13.29 -3.96 -20.39
N GLU A 24 14.23 -3.27 -19.75
CA GLU A 24 14.03 -1.89 -19.27
C GLU A 24 13.73 -0.91 -20.41
N SER A 25 14.02 -1.25 -21.67
CA SER A 25 13.62 -0.39 -22.82
C SER A 25 12.10 -0.28 -23.01
N LEU A 26 11.32 -1.18 -22.40
CA LEU A 26 9.86 -1.13 -22.39
C LEU A 26 9.29 -0.30 -21.23
N ALA A 27 10.14 0.16 -20.31
CA ALA A 27 9.69 0.97 -19.19
C ALA A 27 9.39 2.40 -19.67
N ALA A 28 8.32 2.99 -19.12
CA ALA A 28 7.98 4.38 -19.33
C ALA A 28 8.21 5.18 -18.04
N PRO A 29 8.92 6.33 -18.09
CA PRO A 29 9.04 7.21 -16.93
C PRO A 29 7.67 7.83 -16.62
N LEU A 30 7.28 7.79 -15.35
CA LEU A 30 6.12 8.50 -14.86
C LEU A 30 6.58 9.83 -14.25
N LEU A 31 6.45 10.91 -15.02
CA LEU A 31 6.78 12.27 -14.59
C LEU A 31 5.49 12.97 -14.17
N LEU A 32 5.47 13.48 -12.95
CA LEU A 32 4.32 14.18 -12.37
C LEU A 32 4.77 15.48 -11.73
N SER A 33 3.98 16.53 -11.97
CA SER A 33 4.04 17.80 -11.25
C SER A 33 3.28 17.69 -9.92
N ALA A 34 3.52 18.64 -9.01
CA ALA A 34 2.76 18.70 -7.77
C ALA A 34 1.25 18.84 -8.05
N GLY A 35 0.46 17.94 -7.46
CA GLY A 35 -0.99 17.87 -7.66
C GLY A 35 -1.45 16.93 -8.78
N GLU A 36 -0.54 16.44 -9.62
CA GLU A 36 -0.87 15.41 -10.61
C GLU A 36 -0.92 14.02 -9.98
N ILE A 37 -1.72 13.14 -10.58
CA ILE A 37 -1.93 11.77 -10.11
C ILE A 37 -1.74 10.78 -11.25
N SER A 38 -1.39 9.56 -10.88
CA SER A 38 -1.40 8.41 -11.79
C SER A 38 -2.33 7.35 -11.26
N PHE A 39 -3.03 6.66 -12.17
CA PHE A 39 -3.79 5.46 -11.85
C PHE A 39 -3.06 4.27 -12.44
N HIS A 40 -2.79 3.27 -11.60
CA HIS A 40 -2.22 2.02 -12.05
C HIS A 40 -2.86 0.85 -11.32
N HIS A 41 -2.90 -0.30 -11.99
CA HIS A 41 -3.33 -1.53 -11.37
C HIS A 41 -2.30 -1.97 -10.31
N THR A 42 -2.72 -2.53 -9.18
CA THR A 42 -1.82 -2.98 -8.10
C THR A 42 -0.76 -3.99 -8.56
N LEU A 43 -1.06 -4.75 -9.62
CA LEU A 43 -0.14 -5.72 -10.23
C LEU A 43 0.77 -5.13 -11.33
N LEU A 44 0.66 -3.83 -11.64
CA LEU A 44 1.56 -3.19 -12.60
C LEU A 44 2.99 -3.27 -12.07
N MET A 45 3.93 -3.73 -12.89
CA MET A 45 5.34 -3.67 -12.54
C MET A 45 5.81 -2.22 -12.52
N HIS A 46 6.29 -1.75 -11.37
CA HIS A 46 6.78 -0.39 -11.20
C HIS A 46 7.94 -0.36 -10.21
N ARG A 47 8.78 0.68 -10.32
CA ARG A 47 9.86 0.98 -9.37
C ARG A 47 10.06 2.49 -9.30
N SER A 48 10.66 2.95 -8.21
CA SER A 48 11.19 4.31 -8.14
C SER A 48 12.69 4.33 -8.42
N ALA A 49 13.13 5.25 -9.28
CA ALA A 49 14.55 5.57 -9.40
C ALA A 49 15.08 6.26 -8.11
N PRO A 50 16.40 6.19 -7.85
CA PRO A 50 17.05 6.95 -6.77
C PRO A 50 16.72 8.44 -6.86
N ASN A 51 16.57 9.09 -5.70
CA ASN A 51 16.45 10.54 -5.62
C ASN A 51 17.85 11.17 -5.56
N ASN A 52 18.25 11.86 -6.62
CA ASN A 52 19.54 12.55 -6.70
C ASN A 52 19.44 14.05 -6.42
N SER A 53 18.29 14.54 -5.94
CA SER A 53 18.10 15.95 -5.59
C SER A 53 18.38 16.21 -4.10
N SER A 54 18.53 17.48 -3.72
CA SER A 54 18.68 17.89 -2.31
C SER A 54 17.36 17.89 -1.54
N GLU A 55 16.22 17.73 -2.23
CA GLU A 55 14.88 17.81 -1.65
C GLU A 55 14.19 16.44 -1.63
N PRO A 56 13.31 16.16 -0.66
CA PRO A 56 12.56 14.91 -0.62
C PRO A 56 11.51 14.85 -1.74
N ARG A 57 11.40 13.69 -2.41
CA ARG A 57 10.29 13.37 -3.32
C ARG A 57 9.20 12.63 -2.55
N VAL A 58 8.09 13.32 -2.26
CA VAL A 58 6.95 12.77 -1.51
C VAL A 58 5.81 12.40 -2.46
N GLY A 59 5.25 11.20 -2.31
CA GLY A 59 4.07 10.75 -3.02
C GLY A 59 3.08 10.08 -2.07
N ILE A 60 1.78 10.23 -2.33
CA ILE A 60 0.71 9.62 -1.54
C ILE A 60 0.06 8.52 -2.38
N GLY A 61 0.08 7.30 -1.86
CA GLY A 61 -0.61 6.16 -2.48
C GLY A 61 -1.97 5.93 -1.84
N ILE A 62 -3.01 5.76 -2.66
CA ILE A 62 -4.35 5.38 -2.23
C ILE A 62 -4.79 4.16 -3.04
N SER A 63 -5.14 3.08 -2.35
CA SER A 63 -5.62 1.85 -2.96
C SER A 63 -7.14 1.80 -2.94
N PHE A 64 -7.76 1.59 -4.10
CA PHE A 64 -9.20 1.40 -4.23
C PHE A 64 -9.51 -0.07 -4.55
N ILE A 65 -10.50 -0.63 -3.88
CA ILE A 65 -11.01 -1.98 -4.14
C ILE A 65 -12.54 -1.93 -4.26
N PRO A 66 -13.16 -2.76 -5.12
CA PRO A 66 -14.61 -2.90 -5.11
C PRO A 66 -15.07 -3.67 -3.87
N THR A 67 -16.29 -3.40 -3.39
CA THR A 67 -16.86 -3.99 -2.16
C THR A 67 -16.91 -5.51 -2.14
N ARG A 68 -16.92 -6.16 -3.32
CA ARG A 68 -16.87 -7.63 -3.46
C ARG A 68 -15.51 -8.26 -3.12
N VAL A 69 -14.44 -7.47 -3.00
CA VAL A 69 -13.12 -7.99 -2.61
C VAL A 69 -13.16 -8.34 -1.13
N ARG A 70 -12.46 -9.41 -0.75
CA ARG A 70 -12.26 -9.80 0.65
C ARG A 70 -10.81 -10.12 0.90
N HIS A 71 -10.36 -9.90 2.13
CA HIS A 71 -9.09 -10.43 2.58
C HIS A 71 -9.15 -11.97 2.64
N ILE A 72 -8.02 -12.64 2.39
CA ILE A 72 -7.95 -14.11 2.36
C ILE A 72 -7.67 -14.73 3.73
N THR A 73 -7.23 -13.93 4.69
CA THR A 73 -6.91 -14.37 6.05
C THR A 73 -8.14 -14.30 6.95
N GLN A 74 -8.03 -14.88 8.15
CA GLN A 74 -9.11 -14.85 9.15
C GLN A 74 -9.23 -13.48 9.84
N THR A 75 -8.17 -12.67 9.82
CA THR A 75 -8.17 -11.33 10.41
C THR A 75 -8.98 -10.38 9.54
N ARG A 76 -10.03 -9.79 10.12
CA ARG A 76 -10.81 -8.74 9.46
C ARG A 76 -10.00 -7.45 9.40
N LEU A 77 -9.96 -6.83 8.23
CA LEU A 77 -9.32 -5.53 8.02
C LEU A 77 -10.38 -4.43 7.94
N SER A 78 -9.96 -3.17 8.06
CA SER A 78 -10.82 -2.01 7.88
C SER A 78 -10.71 -1.42 6.47
N ALA A 79 -11.76 -0.71 6.04
CA ALA A 79 -11.72 0.14 4.86
C ALA A 79 -12.78 1.26 4.93
N THR A 80 -12.49 2.39 4.31
CA THR A 80 -13.45 3.48 4.12
C THR A 80 -14.28 3.29 2.85
N LEU A 81 -15.62 3.29 2.96
CA LEU A 81 -16.52 3.30 1.81
C LEU A 81 -16.55 4.72 1.20
N VAL A 82 -15.92 4.89 0.05
CA VAL A 82 -15.82 6.19 -0.65
C VAL A 82 -16.87 6.40 -1.75
N ARG A 83 -17.53 5.32 -2.22
CA ARG A 83 -18.51 5.39 -3.31
C ARG A 83 -19.45 4.18 -3.30
N GLY A 84 -20.74 4.43 -3.53
CA GLY A 84 -21.74 3.37 -3.72
C GLY A 84 -22.28 2.81 -2.41
N VAL A 85 -22.60 1.51 -2.41
CA VAL A 85 -23.18 0.78 -1.28
C VAL A 85 -22.39 -0.51 -1.07
N ASP A 86 -22.05 -0.81 0.18
CA ASP A 86 -21.47 -2.09 0.56
C ASP A 86 -22.56 -3.07 1.04
N ASN A 87 -22.80 -4.12 0.26
CA ASN A 87 -23.71 -5.21 0.60
C ASN A 87 -22.96 -6.49 1.01
N PHE A 88 -21.62 -6.47 1.07
CA PHE A 88 -20.78 -7.63 1.34
C PHE A 88 -20.22 -7.66 2.76
N GLY A 89 -19.89 -6.50 3.34
CA GLY A 89 -19.41 -6.41 4.73
C GLY A 89 -18.08 -7.14 4.97
N HIS A 90 -17.23 -7.25 3.94
CA HIS A 90 -15.95 -7.95 4.00
C HIS A 90 -14.87 -7.19 4.80
N PHE A 91 -15.06 -5.88 4.99
CA PHE A 91 -14.19 -5.01 5.79
C PHE A 91 -14.99 -4.34 6.90
N ASP A 92 -14.32 -3.99 7.98
CA ASP A 92 -14.91 -3.17 9.05
C ASP A 92 -14.90 -1.68 8.62
N PRO A 93 -16.02 -0.96 8.79
CA PRO A 93 -16.07 0.46 8.45
C PRO A 93 -15.10 1.29 9.29
N GLU A 94 -14.32 2.14 8.64
CA GLU A 94 -13.46 3.10 9.32
C GLU A 94 -14.28 4.30 9.81
N PRO A 95 -14.02 4.80 11.03
CA PRO A 95 -14.67 6.02 11.50
C PRO A 95 -14.19 7.21 10.66
N SER A 96 -15.11 8.11 10.30
CA SER A 96 -14.73 9.38 9.70
C SER A 96 -13.98 10.23 10.73
N PRO A 97 -12.83 10.83 10.38
CA PRO A 97 -12.13 11.73 11.30
C PRO A 97 -13.00 12.96 11.57
N SER A 98 -13.15 13.31 12.85
CA SER A 98 -13.95 14.46 13.29
C SER A 98 -13.17 15.78 13.30
N GLU A 99 -11.86 15.69 13.48
CA GLU A 99 -10.92 16.80 13.54
C GLU A 99 -9.51 16.31 13.18
N GLU A 100 -8.62 17.25 12.88
CA GLU A 100 -7.23 16.94 12.56
C GLU A 100 -6.51 16.32 13.77
N ALA A 101 -5.84 15.19 13.54
CA ALA A 101 -5.03 14.49 14.54
C ALA A 101 -5.75 14.20 15.88
N SER A 102 -7.06 13.98 15.85
CA SER A 102 -7.82 13.62 17.05
C SER A 102 -7.27 12.32 17.68
N ASN A 103 -7.32 12.23 19.00
CA ASN A 103 -6.92 11.00 19.71
C ASN A 103 -7.67 9.77 19.20
N ALA A 104 -8.95 9.93 18.81
CA ALA A 104 -9.76 8.86 18.24
C ALA A 104 -9.29 8.44 16.85
N ALA A 105 -8.93 9.40 15.97
CA ALA A 105 -8.41 9.10 14.63
C ALA A 105 -7.05 8.42 14.69
N ILE A 106 -6.16 8.86 15.59
CA ILE A 106 -4.85 8.24 15.82
C ILE A 106 -5.03 6.80 16.33
N ALA A 107 -5.94 6.58 17.30
CA ALA A 107 -6.22 5.26 17.83
C ALA A 107 -6.81 4.33 16.75
N ALA A 108 -7.75 4.80 15.92
CA ALA A 108 -8.32 4.02 14.82
C ALA A 108 -7.27 3.64 13.77
N HIS A 109 -6.37 4.56 13.44
CA HIS A 109 -5.25 4.27 12.52
C HIS A 109 -4.28 3.23 13.11
N ALA A 110 -3.90 3.36 14.39
CA ALA A 110 -3.03 2.39 15.05
C ALA A 110 -3.67 0.99 15.12
N GLU A 111 -4.97 0.91 15.36
CA GLU A 111 -5.73 -0.33 15.37
C GLU A 111 -5.78 -0.99 13.98
N SER A 112 -6.06 -0.21 12.93
CA SER A 112 -6.03 -0.68 11.54
C SER A 112 -4.66 -1.26 11.15
N LEU A 113 -3.57 -0.56 11.49
CA LEU A 113 -2.20 -1.04 11.25
C LEU A 113 -1.89 -2.33 12.03
N SER A 114 -2.32 -2.43 13.28
CA SER A 114 -2.13 -3.63 14.09
C SER A 114 -2.82 -4.84 13.45
N ARG A 115 -4.05 -4.68 12.96
CA ARG A 115 -4.77 -5.74 12.24
C ARG A 115 -4.10 -6.12 10.93
N TYR A 116 -3.61 -5.14 10.18
CA TYR A 116 -2.85 -5.40 8.95
C TYR A 116 -1.58 -6.22 9.25
N HIS A 117 -0.83 -5.87 10.29
CA HIS A 117 0.35 -6.62 10.71
C HIS A 117 0.00 -8.05 11.08
N GLN A 118 -0.98 -8.24 11.98
CA GLN A 118 -1.46 -9.57 12.36
C GLN A 118 -1.91 -10.39 11.14
N ALA A 119 -2.65 -9.78 10.20
CA ALA A 119 -3.09 -10.45 9.00
C ALA A 119 -1.90 -10.90 8.13
N SER A 120 -0.89 -10.05 7.99
CA SER A 120 0.29 -10.34 7.16
C SER A 120 1.18 -11.45 7.70
N GLU A 121 1.21 -11.68 9.02
CA GLU A 121 1.93 -12.82 9.63
C GLU A 121 1.36 -14.16 9.15
N SER A 122 0.06 -14.21 8.84
CA SER A 122 -0.60 -15.42 8.35
C SER A 122 -0.47 -15.65 6.84
N ILE A 123 0.15 -14.72 6.11
CA ILE A 123 0.38 -14.83 4.66
C ILE A 123 1.85 -15.24 4.45
N PRO A 124 2.13 -16.46 3.95
CA PRO A 124 3.50 -16.96 3.79
C PRO A 124 4.42 -16.01 3.01
N GLU A 125 3.89 -15.39 1.96
CA GLU A 125 4.61 -14.43 1.12
C GLU A 125 4.89 -13.11 1.83
N MET A 126 4.19 -12.79 2.92
CA MET A 126 4.30 -11.52 3.68
C MET A 126 4.93 -11.69 5.07
N ALA A 127 5.19 -12.91 5.52
CA ALA A 127 5.75 -13.21 6.84
C ALA A 127 7.13 -12.57 7.14
N LYS A 128 7.79 -11.97 6.14
CA LYS A 128 9.09 -11.27 6.27
C LYS A 128 8.98 -9.74 6.19
N ILE A 129 7.76 -9.18 6.16
CA ILE A 129 7.53 -7.73 6.05
C ILE A 129 7.92 -6.98 7.32
N HIS A 130 7.87 -7.65 8.48
CA HIS A 130 8.10 -7.11 9.81
C HIS A 130 9.39 -7.63 10.43
#